data_AF-A0A914KR40-F1
#
_entry.id   AF-A0A914KR40-F1
#
_cell.length_a   1.000
_cell.length_b   1.000
_cell.length_c   1.000
_cell.angle_alpha   90.00
_cell.angle_beta   90.00
_cell.angle_gamma   90.00
#
_symmetry.space_group_name_H-M   'P 1'
#
loop_
_entity.id
_entity.type
_entity.pdbx_description
1 polymer ?
#
loop_
_entity_poly.entity_id
_entity_poly.type
_entity_poly.pdbx_seq_one_letter_code
_entity_poly.pdbx_strand_id
1 'polypeptide(L)'
;MEDIGGCADLLAQIEDDVIFPLLIQASNITIPSAYYGPPKGILLHGPPGCGKTLIARAIAKKAKANFLNFDISILNDMWYGETSKLTKALFTLV
;
A
#
# COMPACT_ATOMS: atom_id res chain seq x y z
N MET A 1 1.85 -0.10 19.63
CA MET A 1 2.41 -0.39 18.28
C MET A 1 3.54 -1.40 18.46
N GLU A 2 3.28 -2.44 19.27
CA GLU A 2 4.30 -3.30 19.89
C GLU A 2 4.23 -4.75 19.40
N ASP A 3 3.23 -5.10 18.58
CA ASP A 3 2.96 -6.49 18.17
C ASP A 3 3.87 -7.02 17.05
N ILE A 4 4.88 -6.26 16.62
CA ILE A 4 5.81 -6.69 15.57
C ILE A 4 7.24 -6.50 16.08
N GLY A 5 7.65 -7.38 16.99
CA GLY A 5 9.02 -7.40 17.51
C GLY A 5 10.05 -7.54 16.36
N GLY A 6 10.92 -6.54 16.21
CA GLY A 6 12.05 -6.56 15.28
C GLY A 6 11.81 -6.00 13.86
N CYS A 7 10.61 -5.52 13.54
CA CYS A 7 10.33 -4.85 12.24
C CYS A 7 10.00 -3.36 12.38
N ALA A 8 10.25 -2.77 13.56
CA ALA A 8 10.01 -1.35 13.81
C ALA A 8 10.85 -0.45 12.90
N ASP A 9 12.11 -0.81 12.66
CA ASP A 9 13.02 -0.03 11.80
C ASP A 9 12.55 -0.03 10.34
N LEU A 10 12.07 -1.18 9.85
CA LEU A 10 11.52 -1.29 8.51
C LEU A 10 10.20 -0.53 8.37
N LEU A 11 9.37 -0.53 9.43
CA LEU A 11 8.17 0.29 9.47
C LEU A 11 8.50 1.79 9.44
N ALA A 12 9.52 2.22 10.20
CA ALA A 12 9.98 3.60 10.22
C ALA A 12 10.53 4.03 8.85
N GLN A 13 11.31 3.17 8.18
CA GLN A 13 11.77 3.43 6.81
C GLN A 13 10.61 3.56 5.83
N ILE A 14 9.63 2.66 5.88
CA ILE A 14 8.45 2.75 5.02
C ILE A 14 7.62 4.01 5.33
N GLU A 15 7.58 4.44 6.59
CA GLU A 15 6.92 5.69 6.99
C GLU A 15 7.58 6.90 6.32
N ASP A 16 8.91 7.00 6.39
CA ASP A 16 9.66 8.12 5.80
C ASP A 16 9.67 8.07 4.26
N ASP A 17 9.81 6.88 3.68
CA ASP A 17 9.95 6.72 2.23
C ASP A 17 8.62 6.74 1.49
N VAL A 18 7.50 6.38 2.15
CA VAL A 18 6.19 6.25 1.49
C VAL A 18 5.12 7.13 2.11
N ILE A 19 4.93 7.11 3.43
CA ILE A 19 3.85 7.90 4.05
C ILE A 19 4.15 9.39 3.92
N PHE A 20 5.39 9.81 4.19
CA PHE A 20 5.77 11.22 4.14
C PHE A 20 5.60 11.82 2.73
N PRO A 21 6.08 11.20 1.64
CA PRO A 21 5.86 11.69 0.29
C PRO A 21 4.38 11.73 -0.12
N LEU A 22 3.57 10.74 0.32
CA LEU A 22 2.12 10.73 0.05
C LEU A 22 1.40 11.88 0.75
N LEU A 23 1.76 12.21 2.00
CA LEU A 23 1.19 13.34 2.73
C LEU A 23 1.59 14.69 2.10
N ILE A 24 2.86 14.84 1.69
CA ILE A 24 3.35 16.03 0.99
C ILE A 24 2.57 16.23 -0.31
N GLN A 25 2.41 15.17 -1.12
CA GLN A 25 1.64 15.22 -2.37
C GLN A 25 0.17 15.59 -2.11
N ALA A 26 -0.47 15.01 -1.09
CA ALA A 26 -1.85 15.33 -0.73
C ALA A 26 -2.04 16.79 -0.27
N SER A 27 -0.99 17.41 0.27
CA SER A 27 -1.00 18.80 0.75
C SER A 27 -0.66 19.86 -0.32
N ASN A 28 -0.49 19.48 -1.60
CA ASN A 28 -0.10 20.38 -2.70
C ASN A 28 1.20 21.18 -2.44
N ILE A 29 2.07 20.69 -1.57
CA ILE A 29 3.37 21.32 -1.29
C ILE A 29 4.30 21.02 -2.47
N THR A 30 4.89 22.07 -3.05
CA THR A 30 5.86 21.94 -4.14
C THR A 30 7.15 21.34 -3.60
N ILE A 31 7.44 20.10 -3.99
CA ILE A 31 8.70 19.42 -3.68
C ILE A 31 9.77 19.97 -4.64
N PRO A 32 10.98 20.33 -4.16
CA PRO A 32 12.09 20.71 -5.03
C PRO A 32 12.36 19.62 -6.07
N SER A 33 12.68 20.01 -7.31
CA SER A 33 12.87 19.12 -8.47
C SER A 33 13.94 18.02 -8.33
N ALA A 34 14.68 18.01 -7.21
CA ALA A 34 15.66 17.00 -6.85
C ALA A 34 15.05 15.75 -6.18
N TYR A 35 13.80 15.80 -5.72
CA TYR A 35 13.13 14.63 -5.13
C TYR A 35 12.50 13.77 -6.24
N TYR A 36 12.92 12.51 -6.32
CA TYR A 36 12.22 11.47 -7.08
C TYR A 36 10.76 11.47 -6.60
N GLY A 37 9.80 11.50 -7.52
CA GLY A 37 8.37 11.57 -7.18
C GLY A 37 7.95 10.42 -6.24
N PRO A 38 6.80 10.55 -5.55
CA PRO A 38 6.40 9.57 -4.54
C PRO A 38 6.34 8.15 -5.13
N PRO A 39 6.69 7.13 -4.33
CA PRO A 39 6.69 5.75 -4.80
C PRO A 39 5.28 5.36 -5.24
N LYS A 40 5.20 4.72 -6.42
CA LYS A 40 3.91 4.30 -7.01
C LYS A 40 3.28 3.09 -6.30
N GLY A 41 4.04 2.38 -5.48
CA GLY A 41 3.56 1.22 -4.72
C GLY A 41 4.68 0.52 -3.97
N ILE A 42 4.31 -0.30 -2.98
CA ILE A 42 5.22 -1.13 -2.19
C ILE A 42 4.82 -2.59 -2.37
N LEU A 43 5.80 -3.49 -2.52
CA LEU A 43 5.60 -4.93 -2.45
C LEU A 43 6.21 -5.50 -1.16
N LEU A 44 5.37 -6.02 -0.27
CA LEU A 44 5.83 -6.70 0.95
C LEU A 44 5.96 -8.21 0.68
N HIS A 45 7.19 -8.72 0.61
CA HIS A 45 7.47 -10.14 0.36
C HIS A 45 8.19 -10.83 1.52
N GLY A 46 8.17 -12.17 1.56
CA GLY A 46 8.92 -13.01 2.52
C GLY A 46 8.09 -14.16 3.11
N PRO A 47 8.57 -14.82 4.18
CA PRO A 47 7.97 -16.04 4.71
C PRO A 47 6.53 -15.83 5.22
N PRO A 48 5.67 -16.87 5.16
CA PRO A 48 4.36 -16.83 5.79
C PRO A 48 4.52 -16.67 7.31
N GLY A 49 3.65 -15.88 7.95
CA GLY A 49 3.71 -15.61 9.40
C GLY A 49 4.55 -14.39 9.82
N CYS A 50 5.27 -13.74 8.91
CA CYS A 50 6.05 -12.51 9.21
C CYS A 50 5.21 -11.21 9.32
N GLY A 51 3.88 -11.31 9.51
CA GLY A 51 3.04 -10.13 9.76
C GLY A 51 2.85 -9.14 8.60
N LYS A 52 3.15 -9.51 7.34
CA LYS A 52 3.08 -8.59 6.18
C LYS A 52 1.73 -7.91 6.00
N THR A 53 0.64 -8.68 6.13
CA THR A 53 -0.72 -8.17 6.07
C THR A 53 -1.04 -7.22 7.22
N LEU A 54 -0.47 -7.49 8.41
CA LEU A 54 -0.63 -6.63 9.58
C LEU A 54 0.11 -5.30 9.39
N ILE A 55 1.34 -5.36 8.86
CA ILE A 55 2.15 -4.19 8.49
C ILE A 55 1.41 -3.34 7.44
N ALA A 56 0.90 -3.96 6.37
CA ALA A 56 0.16 -3.25 5.32
C ALA A 56 -1.05 -2.48 5.87
N ARG A 57 -1.82 -3.10 6.78
CA ARG A 57 -2.95 -2.45 7.45
C ARG A 57 -2.51 -1.30 8.37
N ALA A 58 -1.40 -1.47 9.09
CA ALA A 58 -0.86 -0.44 9.97
C ALA A 58 -0.41 0.80 9.17
N ILE A 59 0.29 0.60 8.05
CA ILE A 59 0.73 1.66 7.14
C ILE A 59 -0.48 2.40 6.56
N ALA A 60 -1.49 1.68 6.05
CA ALA A 60 -2.68 2.31 5.49
C ALA A 60 -3.43 3.17 6.52
N LYS A 61 -3.55 2.66 7.76
CA LYS A 61 -4.15 3.41 8.87
C LYS A 61 -3.37 4.69 9.20
N LYS A 62 -2.03 4.63 9.19
CA LYS A 62 -1.16 5.80 9.44
C LYS A 62 -1.21 6.81 8.30
N ALA A 63 -1.19 6.35 7.05
CA ALA A 63 -1.27 7.19 5.86
C ALA A 63 -2.64 7.83 5.64
N LYS A 64 -3.66 7.48 6.47
CA LYS A 64 -5.07 7.85 6.26
C LYS A 64 -5.55 7.50 4.84
N ALA A 65 -5.01 6.42 4.27
CA ALA A 65 -5.33 5.95 2.94
C ALA A 65 -6.36 4.82 3.00
N ASN A 66 -7.13 4.65 1.92
CA ASN A 66 -8.03 3.51 1.79
C ASN A 66 -7.22 2.22 1.62
N PHE A 67 -7.47 1.23 2.49
CA PHE A 67 -6.86 -0.10 2.37
C PHE A 67 -7.81 -1.02 1.60
N LEU A 68 -7.43 -1.38 0.38
CA LEU A 68 -8.14 -2.36 -0.43
C LEU A 68 -7.46 -3.73 -0.27
N ASN A 69 -8.09 -4.63 0.51
CA ASN A 69 -7.67 -6.02 0.56
C ASN A 69 -8.36 -6.78 -0.58
N PHE A 70 -7.57 -7.38 -1.48
CA PHE A 70 -8.11 -8.05 -2.65
C PHE A 70 -7.48 -9.45 -2.81
N ASP A 71 -8.31 -10.48 -2.72
CA ASP A 71 -7.88 -11.87 -2.94
C ASP A 71 -8.06 -12.23 -4.42
N ILE A 72 -6.95 -12.58 -5.09
CA ILE A 72 -6.93 -12.96 -6.52
C ILE A 72 -7.78 -14.20 -6.79
N SER A 73 -7.97 -15.08 -5.81
CA SER A 73 -8.85 -16.25 -5.93
C SER A 73 -10.29 -15.87 -6.28
N ILE A 74 -10.75 -14.68 -5.88
CA ILE A 74 -12.10 -14.16 -6.18
C ILE A 74 -12.22 -13.76 -7.67
N LEU A 75 -11.12 -13.41 -8.34
CA LEU A 75 -11.10 -13.08 -9.77
C LEU A 75 -11.23 -14.30 -10.68
N ASN A 76 -10.98 -15.51 -10.15
CA ASN A 76 -10.91 -16.73 -10.94
C ASN A 76 -12.26 -17.47 -11.05
N ASP A 77 -13.33 -16.99 -10.39
CA ASP A 77 -14.62 -17.67 -10.46
C ASP A 77 -15.33 -17.41 -11.80
N MET A 78 -15.36 -18.48 -12.60
CA MET A 78 -16.27 -18.89 -13.67
C MET A 78 -16.54 -17.97 -14.89
N TRP A 79 -16.18 -16.69 -14.91
CA TRP A 79 -16.54 -15.79 -16.03
C TRP A 79 -15.33 -15.03 -16.59
N TYR A 80 -14.77 -15.58 -17.67
CA TYR A 80 -13.53 -15.16 -18.37
C TYR A 80 -13.55 -13.73 -18.99
N GLY A 81 -14.48 -12.87 -18.59
CA GLY A 81 -14.60 -11.48 -19.03
C GLY A 81 -14.98 -10.48 -17.93
N GLU A 82 -15.31 -10.94 -16.72
CA GLU A 82 -15.59 -10.06 -15.58
C GLU A 82 -14.34 -9.65 -14.81
N THR A 83 -13.30 -10.47 -14.84
CA THR A 83 -12.00 -10.22 -14.22
C THR A 83 -11.38 -8.89 -14.65
N SER A 84 -11.43 -8.57 -15.94
CA SER A 84 -10.90 -7.31 -16.49
C SER A 84 -11.79 -6.10 -16.14
N LYS A 85 -13.12 -6.30 -16.07
CA LYS A 85 -14.07 -5.27 -15.65
C LYS A 85 -13.91 -4.94 -14.17
N LEU A 86 -13.77 -5.95 -13.31
CA LEU A 86 -13.52 -5.79 -11.88
C LEU A 86 -12.19 -5.10 -11.62
N THR A 87 -11.12 -5.53 -12.29
CA THR A 87 -9.82 -4.85 -12.20
C THR A 87 -9.94 -3.38 -12.59
N LYS A 88 -10.62 -3.09 -13.71
CA LYS A 88 -10.83 -1.70 -14.17
C LYS A 88 -11.69 -0.88 -13.21
N ALA A 89 -12.72 -1.48 -12.64
CA ALA A 89 -13.58 -0.84 -11.63
C ALA A 89 -12.79 -0.54 -10.34
N LEU A 90 -11.96 -1.48 -9.87
CA LEU A 90 -11.09 -1.27 -8.70
C LEU A 90 -10.17 -0.07 -8.88
N PHE A 91 -9.51 0.05 -10.04
CA PHE A 91 -8.65 1.20 -10.33
C PHE A 91 -9.42 2.50 -10.61
N THR A 92 -10.75 2.44 -10.79
CA THR A 92 -11.60 3.64 -10.97
C THR A 92 -12.13 4.17 -9.63
N LEU A 93 -12.15 3.33 -8.59
CA LEU A 93 -12.63 3.70 -7.24
C LEU A 93 -11.61 4.49 -6.40
N VAL A 94 -10.36 4.59 -6.86
CA VAL A 94 -9.24 5.27 -6.21
C VAL A 94 -8.88 6.51 -7.00
#